data_AF-A0A939REC6-F1
#
_entry.id   AF-A0A939REC6-F1
#
_cell.length_a   1.000
_cell.length_b   1.000
_cell.length_c   1.000
_cell.angle_alpha   90.00
_cell.angle_beta   90.00
_cell.angle_gamma   90.00
#
_symmetry.space_group_name_H-M   'P 1'
#
loop_
_entity.id
_entity.type
_entity.pdbx_description
1 polymer ?
#
loop_
_entity_poly.entity_id
_entity_poly.type
_entity_poly.pdbx_seq_one_letter_code
_entity_poly.pdbx_strand_id
1 'polypeptide(L)'
;MEKRVLAALEGCDGKNESVLLKLYKKGKLGKFPIAENRVKAASLFIRDFQASVFFQRTTRNYEGLFVTGRGGKSEASDFRCDAADRYLRALKYIEPYGVYALHFLRDERNVRDFLIKYPILNKGSRRTYQMVYLAINRMLDRLVAFYDLEKDKQKMI
;
A
#
# COMPACT_ATOMS: atom_id res chain seq x y z
N MET A 1 -13.82 14.14 -5.73
CA MET A 1 -12.95 13.40 -4.79
C MET A 1 -13.67 13.27 -3.44
N GLU A 2 -13.97 12.06 -2.96
CA GLU A 2 -14.64 11.88 -1.66
C GLU A 2 -13.75 12.43 -0.54
N LYS A 3 -14.27 13.36 0.29
CA LYS A 3 -13.58 13.92 1.47
C LYS A 3 -12.93 12.85 2.37
N ARG A 4 -13.45 11.62 2.35
CA ARG A 4 -12.95 10.47 3.11
C ARG A 4 -11.57 9.96 2.66
N VAL A 5 -11.23 10.03 1.38
CA VAL A 5 -9.92 9.55 0.88
C VAL A 5 -8.79 10.51 1.27
N LEU A 6 -9.07 11.81 1.27
CA LEU A 6 -8.12 12.82 1.75
C LEU A 6 -7.90 12.70 3.27
N ALA A 7 -8.96 12.48 4.04
CA ALA A 7 -8.87 12.31 5.50
C ALA A 7 -8.10 11.04 5.92
N ALA A 8 -8.11 9.97 5.12
CA ALA A 8 -7.32 8.77 5.38
C ALA A 8 -5.82 8.93 5.03
N LEU A 9 -5.46 10.00 4.30
CA LEU A 9 -4.10 10.29 3.85
C LEU A 9 -3.46 11.48 4.58
N GLU A 10 -4.27 12.23 5.33
CA GLU A 10 -3.81 13.12 6.38
C GLU A 10 -3.53 12.24 7.60
N GLY A 11 -2.24 12.09 7.95
CA GLY A 11 -1.84 11.21 9.04
C GLY A 11 -2.57 11.53 10.35
N CYS A 12 -2.72 10.51 11.20
CA CYS A 12 -3.32 10.62 12.53
C CYS A 12 -2.67 11.67 13.45
N ASP A 13 -1.48 12.16 13.11
CA ASP A 13 -0.89 13.36 13.67
C ASP A 13 -0.97 14.48 12.64
N GLY A 14 -1.82 15.49 12.87
CA GLY A 14 -2.07 16.65 11.99
C GLY A 14 -0.86 17.55 11.66
N LYS A 15 0.36 17.03 11.73
CA LYS A 15 1.63 17.70 11.41
C LYS A 15 2.39 17.10 10.22
N ASN A 16 2.08 15.88 9.76
CA ASN A 16 2.81 15.25 8.65
C ASN A 16 1.88 14.70 7.55
N GLU A 17 1.86 15.36 6.40
CA GLU A 17 1.21 14.83 5.18
C GLU A 17 1.88 13.50 4.73
N SER A 18 1.06 12.48 4.42
CA SER A 18 1.55 11.20 3.89
C SER A 18 2.36 11.41 2.60
N VAL A 19 3.34 10.53 2.36
CA VAL A 19 4.18 10.60 1.15
C VAL A 19 3.34 10.52 -0.12
N LEU A 20 2.29 9.69 -0.12
CA LEU A 20 1.37 9.57 -1.24
C LEU A 20 0.66 10.90 -1.55
N LEU A 21 0.17 11.60 -0.52
CA LEU A 21 -0.49 12.91 -0.69
C LEU A 21 0.49 13.96 -1.24
N LYS A 22 1.74 13.96 -0.76
CA LYS A 22 2.80 14.83 -1.29
C LYS A 22 3.08 14.56 -2.76
N LEU A 23 3.11 13.28 -3.19
CA LEU A 23 3.30 12.92 -4.59
C LEU A 23 2.12 13.31 -5.47
N TYR A 24 0.90 13.18 -4.94
CA TYR A 24 -0.32 13.60 -5.61
C TYR A 24 -0.34 15.13 -5.82
N LYS A 25 -0.14 15.92 -4.75
CA LYS A 25 -0.10 17.39 -4.81
C LYS A 25 0.98 17.92 -5.76
N LYS A 26 2.12 17.23 -5.84
CA LYS A 26 3.22 17.57 -6.77
C LYS A 26 3.01 17.09 -8.21
N GLY A 27 1.86 16.49 -8.53
CA GLY A 27 1.54 15.98 -9.87
C GLY A 27 2.43 14.80 -10.32
N LYS A 28 3.10 14.11 -9.39
CA LYS A 28 4.01 12.99 -9.71
C LYS A 28 3.27 11.69 -9.99
N LEU A 29 2.01 11.60 -9.58
CA LEU A 29 1.13 10.45 -9.81
C LEU A 29 0.36 10.52 -11.13
N GLY A 30 0.69 11.46 -12.02
CA GLY A 30 0.02 11.65 -13.30
C GLY A 30 -1.10 12.69 -13.24
N LYS A 31 -1.94 12.72 -14.28
CA LYS A 31 -3.11 13.61 -14.38
C LYS A 31 -4.38 12.88 -13.98
N PHE A 32 -5.42 13.62 -13.65
CA PHE A 32 -6.78 13.10 -13.50
C PHE A 32 -7.22 12.41 -14.81
N PRO A 33 -7.94 11.26 -14.78
CA PRO A 33 -8.43 10.52 -13.61
C PRO A 33 -7.43 9.50 -13.02
N ILE A 34 -6.33 9.23 -13.74
CA ILE A 34 -5.34 8.20 -13.39
C ILE A 34 -4.78 8.43 -11.98
N ALA A 35 -4.42 9.67 -11.66
CA ALA A 35 -3.86 10.01 -10.36
C ALA A 35 -4.83 9.70 -9.19
N GLU A 36 -6.14 9.91 -9.36
CA GLU A 36 -7.12 9.58 -8.31
C GLU A 36 -7.26 8.07 -8.11
N ASN A 37 -7.30 7.30 -9.19
CA ASN A 37 -7.40 5.85 -9.11
C ASN A 37 -6.20 5.24 -8.40
N ARG A 38 -4.99 5.73 -8.73
CA ARG A 38 -3.74 5.34 -8.05
C ARG A 38 -3.79 5.63 -6.55
N VAL A 39 -4.29 6.81 -6.17
CA VAL A 39 -4.44 7.19 -4.76
C VAL A 39 -5.43 6.27 -4.04
N LYS A 40 -6.60 6.00 -4.64
CA LYS A 40 -7.59 5.09 -4.07
C LYS A 40 -7.03 3.68 -3.86
N ALA A 41 -6.38 3.12 -4.88
CA ALA A 41 -5.79 1.79 -4.79
C ALA A 41 -4.68 1.70 -3.73
N ALA A 42 -3.84 2.72 -3.63
CA ALA A 42 -2.83 2.80 -2.57
C ALA A 42 -3.46 2.91 -1.18
N SER A 43 -4.53 3.69 -1.00
CA SER A 43 -5.26 3.76 0.28
C SER A 43 -5.87 2.42 0.67
N LEU A 44 -6.41 1.65 -0.29
CA LEU A 44 -6.91 0.30 -0.03
C LEU A 44 -5.79 -0.65 0.42
N PHE A 45 -4.64 -0.59 -0.23
CA PHE A 45 -3.45 -1.36 0.15
C PHE A 45 -2.99 -1.07 1.57
N ILE A 46 -2.90 0.22 1.93
CA ILE A 46 -2.51 0.64 3.28
C ILE A 46 -3.55 0.18 4.30
N ARG A 47 -4.84 0.29 3.98
CA ARG A 47 -5.93 -0.18 4.84
C ARG A 47 -5.89 -1.69 5.07
N ASP A 48 -5.70 -2.49 4.02
CA ASP A 48 -5.58 -3.95 4.14
C ASP A 48 -4.38 -4.33 5.01
N PHE A 49 -3.23 -3.66 4.83
CA PHE A 49 -2.07 -3.84 5.69
C PHE A 49 -2.38 -3.51 7.16
N GLN A 50 -2.92 -2.32 7.44
CA GLN A 50 -3.23 -1.90 8.81
C GLN A 50 -4.26 -2.82 9.48
N ALA A 51 -5.28 -3.26 8.73
CA ALA A 51 -6.31 -4.17 9.22
C ALA A 51 -5.76 -5.58 9.48
N SER A 52 -4.76 -6.04 8.71
CA SER A 52 -4.16 -7.36 8.86
C SER A 52 -3.36 -7.53 10.16
N VAL A 53 -2.93 -6.44 10.82
CA VAL A 53 -1.99 -6.44 11.97
C VAL A 53 -0.71 -7.25 11.66
N PHE A 54 -0.33 -7.37 10.39
CA PHE A 54 0.80 -8.16 9.94
C PHE A 54 2.13 -7.53 10.43
N PHE A 55 2.69 -8.06 11.52
CA PHE A 55 4.03 -7.71 12.00
C PHE A 55 5.07 -8.72 11.46
N GLN A 56 5.99 -8.23 10.61
CA GLN A 56 7.09 -9.03 10.05
C GLN A 56 8.03 -9.67 11.10
N ARG A 57 7.93 -9.32 12.39
CA ARG A 57 8.76 -9.90 13.45
C ARG A 57 8.29 -11.26 13.98
N THR A 58 7.10 -11.73 13.60
CA THR A 58 6.54 -12.97 14.18
C THR A 58 5.73 -13.78 13.17
N THR A 59 6.22 -14.00 11.95
CA THR A 59 5.70 -15.10 11.13
C THR A 59 6.31 -16.43 11.59
N ARG A 60 5.89 -16.89 12.78
CA ARG A 60 5.97 -18.30 13.18
C ARG A 60 4.62 -18.93 12.82
N ASN A 61 4.64 -19.91 11.93
CA ASN A 61 3.58 -20.86 11.59
C ASN A 61 2.12 -20.36 11.63
N TYR A 62 1.52 -20.22 10.44
CA TYR A 62 0.07 -20.11 10.28
C TYR A 62 -0.72 -21.34 10.78
N GLU A 63 -0.06 -22.48 11.01
CA GLU A 63 -0.67 -23.66 11.65
C GLU A 63 -1.05 -23.44 13.12
N GLY A 64 -0.55 -22.37 13.76
CA GLY A 64 -0.78 -22.07 15.18
C GLY A 64 -1.70 -20.88 15.45
N LEU A 65 -2.35 -20.29 14.45
CA LEU A 65 -3.33 -19.20 14.63
C LEU A 65 -4.68 -19.71 15.18
N PHE A 66 -4.63 -20.62 16.16
CA PHE A 66 -5.71 -20.74 17.14
C PHE A 66 -5.59 -19.53 18.07
N VAL A 67 -6.28 -18.46 17.72
CA VAL A 67 -6.59 -17.39 18.67
C VAL A 67 -7.44 -18.04 19.75
N THR A 68 -6.87 -18.32 20.92
CA THR A 68 -7.61 -18.74 22.10
C THR A 68 -8.56 -17.61 22.47
N GLY A 69 -9.80 -17.72 21.99
CA GLY A 69 -10.88 -16.81 22.29
C GLY A 69 -11.23 -16.89 23.76
N ARG A 70 -10.68 -15.98 24.57
CA ARG A 70 -11.33 -15.60 25.82
C ARG A 70 -12.44 -14.59 25.46
N GLY A 71 -13.58 -15.14 25.05
CA GLY A 71 -14.88 -14.46 25.00
C GLY A 71 -14.98 -13.27 24.05
N GLY A 72 -15.35 -13.48 22.80
CA GLY A 72 -15.80 -12.38 21.94
C GLY A 72 -15.94 -12.75 20.46
N LYS A 73 -17.17 -13.06 20.06
CA LYS A 73 -17.76 -13.05 18.70
C LYS A 73 -16.81 -13.27 17.50
N SER A 74 -17.01 -14.41 16.85
CA SER A 74 -16.35 -15.02 15.68
C SER A 74 -16.21 -14.19 14.38
N GLU A 75 -16.59 -12.92 14.33
CA GLU A 75 -16.58 -12.13 13.07
C GLU A 75 -15.28 -11.32 12.88
N ALA A 76 -14.57 -11.02 13.97
CA ALA A 76 -13.38 -10.16 13.93
C ALA A 76 -12.10 -10.87 13.46
N SER A 77 -12.03 -12.21 13.59
CA SER A 77 -10.91 -13.01 13.07
C SER A 77 -10.92 -13.04 11.55
N ASP A 78 -12.10 -13.23 10.97
CA ASP A 78 -12.27 -13.54 9.55
C ASP A 78 -11.96 -12.30 8.70
N PHE A 79 -12.43 -11.12 9.12
CA PHE A 79 -12.10 -9.85 8.46
C PHE A 79 -10.59 -9.55 8.43
N ARG A 80 -9.85 -9.91 9.50
CA ARG A 80 -8.40 -9.69 9.57
C ARG A 80 -7.65 -10.67 8.68
N CYS A 81 -8.07 -11.94 8.68
CA CYS A 81 -7.53 -12.96 7.78
C CYS A 81 -7.76 -12.59 6.31
N ASP A 82 -8.95 -12.10 5.96
CA ASP A 82 -9.27 -11.64 4.62
C ASP A 82 -8.42 -10.43 4.21
N ALA A 83 -8.24 -9.46 5.11
CA ALA A 83 -7.37 -8.31 4.86
C ALA A 83 -5.91 -8.73 4.67
N ALA A 84 -5.42 -9.70 5.46
CA ALA A 84 -4.08 -10.25 5.34
C ALA A 84 -3.89 -10.99 4.00
N ASP A 85 -4.84 -11.83 3.62
CA ASP A 85 -4.80 -12.54 2.34
C ASP A 85 -4.85 -11.55 1.16
N ARG A 86 -5.77 -10.58 1.17
CA ARG A 86 -5.80 -9.52 0.14
C ARG A 86 -4.49 -8.76 0.06
N TYR A 87 -3.90 -8.38 1.19
CA TYR A 87 -2.62 -7.69 1.24
C TYR A 87 -1.48 -8.52 0.62
N LEU A 88 -1.38 -9.80 0.98
CA LEU A 88 -0.35 -10.71 0.46
C LEU A 88 -0.54 -10.99 -1.05
N ARG A 89 -1.80 -11.17 -1.50
CA ARG A 89 -2.11 -11.33 -2.93
C ARG A 89 -1.81 -10.06 -3.71
N ALA A 90 -2.11 -8.87 -3.16
CA ALA A 90 -1.75 -7.60 -3.76
C ALA A 90 -0.23 -7.47 -3.91
N LEU A 91 0.55 -7.80 -2.86
CA LEU A 91 2.01 -7.81 -2.90
C LEU A 91 2.56 -8.73 -4.00
N LYS A 92 2.01 -9.93 -4.14
CA LYS A 92 2.39 -10.87 -5.20
C LYS A 92 2.02 -10.36 -6.59
N TYR A 93 0.86 -9.73 -6.75
CA TYR A 93 0.38 -9.21 -8.02
C TYR A 93 1.25 -8.07 -8.58
N ILE A 94 1.78 -7.23 -7.68
CA ILE A 94 2.61 -6.09 -8.08
C ILE A 94 4.07 -6.45 -8.36
N GLU A 95 4.50 -7.70 -8.19
CA GLU A 95 5.86 -8.12 -8.52
C GLU A 95 6.23 -7.77 -9.98
N PRO A 96 7.42 -7.20 -10.24
CA PRO A 96 8.58 -7.11 -9.35
C PRO A 96 8.61 -5.85 -8.45
N TYR A 97 7.55 -5.04 -8.42
CA TYR A 97 7.56 -3.73 -7.76
C TYR A 97 7.23 -3.75 -6.25
N GLY A 98 7.15 -4.93 -5.63
CA GLY A 98 6.79 -5.08 -4.21
C GLY A 98 7.63 -4.23 -3.26
N VAL A 99 8.93 -4.10 -3.53
CA VAL A 99 9.85 -3.28 -2.72
C VAL A 99 9.42 -1.80 -2.63
N TYR A 100 8.80 -1.27 -3.68
CA TYR A 100 8.30 0.10 -3.70
C TYR A 100 7.03 0.23 -2.86
N ALA A 101 6.10 -0.74 -2.92
CA ALA A 101 4.92 -0.71 -2.06
C ALA A 101 5.29 -0.79 -0.58
N LEU A 102 6.25 -1.66 -0.22
CA LEU A 102 6.73 -1.77 1.16
C LEU A 102 7.39 -0.47 1.64
N HIS A 103 8.24 0.15 0.83
CA HIS A 103 8.95 1.36 1.26
C HIS A 103 8.07 2.62 1.25
N PHE A 104 7.23 2.80 0.22
CA PHE A 104 6.48 4.04 0.01
C PHE A 104 5.07 4.05 0.57
N LEU A 105 4.40 2.89 0.62
CA LEU A 105 3.03 2.78 1.11
C LEU A 105 2.99 2.24 2.54
N ARG A 106 3.70 1.14 2.82
CA ARG A 106 3.69 0.51 4.15
C ARG A 106 4.54 1.28 5.17
N ASP A 107 5.79 1.58 4.82
CA ASP A 107 6.73 2.25 5.72
C ASP A 107 6.63 3.80 5.61
N GLU A 108 5.82 4.31 4.68
CA GLU A 108 5.61 5.74 4.38
C GLU A 108 6.90 6.57 4.23
N ARG A 109 7.95 5.98 3.66
CA ARG A 109 9.26 6.64 3.47
C ARG A 109 9.33 7.37 2.13
N ASN A 110 10.20 8.37 2.06
CA ASN A 110 10.34 9.18 0.85
C ASN A 110 11.37 8.58 -0.14
N VAL A 111 11.45 9.16 -1.36
CA VAL A 111 12.32 8.66 -2.44
C VAL A 111 13.81 8.85 -2.12
N ARG A 112 14.16 9.92 -1.41
CA ARG A 112 15.53 10.15 -0.98
C ARG A 112 15.99 9.05 -0.01
N ASP A 113 15.14 8.67 0.94
CA ASP A 113 15.41 7.58 1.88
C ASP A 113 15.60 6.24 1.15
N PHE A 114 14.81 6.00 0.09
CA PHE A 114 14.94 4.80 -0.74
C PHE A 114 16.32 4.75 -1.41
N LEU A 115 16.76 5.85 -2.01
CA LEU A 115 18.04 5.93 -2.71
C LEU A 115 19.25 5.86 -1.77
N ILE A 116 19.12 6.39 -0.54
CA ILE A 116 20.14 6.22 0.50
C ILE A 116 20.23 4.76 0.93
N LYS A 117 19.10 4.08 1.12
CA LYS A 117 19.04 2.66 1.50
C LYS A 117 19.58 1.73 0.41
N TYR A 118 19.41 2.09 -0.86
CA TYR A 118 19.87 1.31 -2.01
C TYR A 118 20.89 2.09 -2.84
N PRO A 119 22.15 2.20 -2.35
CA PRO A 119 23.17 3.06 -2.93
C PRO A 119 23.65 2.60 -4.32
N ILE A 120 23.37 1.36 -4.73
CA ILE A 120 23.64 0.88 -6.10
C ILE A 120 22.85 1.70 -7.14
N LEU A 121 21.72 2.28 -6.75
CA LEU A 121 20.93 3.19 -7.58
C LEU A 121 21.50 4.62 -7.56
N ASN A 122 22.42 4.92 -6.65
CA ASN A 122 22.83 6.27 -6.27
C ASN A 122 24.13 6.71 -6.94
N LYS A 123 24.00 7.41 -8.09
CA LYS A 123 25.01 8.34 -8.61
C LYS A 123 24.49 9.78 -8.67
N GLY A 124 23.55 10.16 -7.78
CA GLY A 124 22.95 11.51 -7.80
C GLY A 124 22.24 11.89 -9.10
N SER A 125 22.00 10.93 -10.01
CA SER A 125 21.51 11.25 -11.35
C SER A 125 20.01 11.56 -11.33
N ARG A 126 19.61 12.65 -11.98
CA ARG A 126 18.20 12.98 -12.26
C ARG A 126 17.45 11.80 -12.88
N ARG A 127 18.14 11.01 -13.69
CA ARG A 127 17.62 9.80 -14.35
C ARG A 127 17.22 8.72 -13.33
N THR A 128 18.00 8.50 -12.28
CA THR A 128 17.65 7.53 -11.23
C THR A 128 16.35 7.92 -10.54
N TYR A 129 16.21 9.18 -10.14
CA TYR A 129 14.97 9.67 -9.52
C TYR A 129 13.76 9.47 -10.43
N GLN A 130 13.90 9.80 -11.73
CA GLN A 130 12.84 9.59 -12.72
C GLN A 130 12.46 8.10 -12.84
N MET A 131 13.45 7.20 -12.86
CA MET A 131 13.20 5.76 -12.93
C MET A 131 12.48 5.24 -11.68
N VAL A 132 12.82 5.74 -10.48
CA VAL A 132 12.10 5.39 -9.25
C VAL A 132 10.66 5.88 -9.30
N TYR A 133 10.42 7.13 -9.71
CA TYR A 133 9.04 7.62 -9.88
C TYR A 133 8.24 6.84 -10.91
N LEU A 134 8.89 6.41 -12.00
CA LEU A 134 8.26 5.55 -13.01
C LEU A 134 7.88 4.18 -12.42
N ALA A 135 8.78 3.57 -11.64
CA ALA A 135 8.52 2.30 -10.97
C ALA A 135 7.38 2.41 -9.95
N ILE A 136 7.34 3.51 -9.17
CA ILE A 136 6.23 3.82 -8.26
C ILE A 136 4.91 3.91 -9.03
N ASN A 137 4.88 4.64 -10.15
CA ASN A 137 3.67 4.77 -10.96
C ASN A 137 3.20 3.42 -11.53
N ARG A 138 4.12 2.58 -12.03
CA ARG A 138 3.80 1.23 -12.52
C ARG A 138 3.28 0.31 -11.41
N MET A 139 3.85 0.41 -10.22
CA MET A 139 3.38 -0.30 -9.03
C MET A 139 1.94 0.11 -8.68
N LEU A 140 1.65 1.40 -8.69
CA LEU A 140 0.30 1.92 -8.44
C LEU A 140 -0.70 1.51 -9.53
N ASP A 141 -0.30 1.51 -10.79
CA ASP A 141 -1.17 1.03 -11.90
C ASP A 141 -1.55 -0.44 -11.71
N ARG A 142 -0.61 -1.27 -11.26
CA ARG A 142 -0.89 -2.68 -10.94
C ARG A 142 -1.80 -2.84 -9.74
N LEU A 143 -1.65 -2.00 -8.71
CA LEU A 143 -2.59 -2.00 -7.58
C LEU A 143 -4.01 -1.62 -8.02
N VAL A 144 -4.15 -0.62 -8.90
CA VAL A 144 -5.46 -0.26 -9.48
C VAL A 144 -6.09 -1.48 -10.15
N ALA A 145 -5.35 -2.13 -11.06
CA ALA A 145 -5.84 -3.32 -11.74
C ALA A 145 -6.22 -4.45 -10.78
N PHE A 146 -5.43 -4.69 -9.72
CA PHE A 146 -5.73 -5.69 -8.70
C PHE A 146 -7.05 -5.39 -7.98
N TYR A 147 -7.22 -4.16 -7.47
CA TYR A 147 -8.40 -3.80 -6.69
C TYR A 147 -9.67 -3.68 -7.54
N ASP A 148 -9.56 -3.32 -8.82
CA ASP A 148 -10.68 -3.38 -9.76
C ASP A 148 -11.15 -4.84 -9.95
N LEU A 149 -10.22 -5.78 -10.13
CA LEU A 149 -10.54 -7.21 -10.25
C LEU A 149 -11.15 -7.79 -8.96
N GLU A 150 -10.63 -7.41 -7.79
CA GLU A 150 -11.18 -7.88 -6.50
C GLU A 150 -12.60 -7.35 -6.27
N LYS A 151 -12.88 -6.11 -6.68
CA LYS A 151 -14.22 -5.53 -6.60
C LYS A 151 -15.23 -6.27 -7.48
N ASP A 152 -14.82 -6.70 -8.67
CA ASP A 152 -15.71 -7.42 -9.57
C ASP A 152 -15.98 -8.86 -9.09
N LYS A 153 -15.00 -9.51 -8.47
CA LYS A 153 -15.23 -10.81 -7.79
C LYS A 153 -16.25 -10.70 -6.67
N GLN A 154 -16.22 -9.62 -5.89
CA GLN A 154 -17.18 -9.39 -4.81
C GLN A 154 -18.62 -9.14 -5.28
N LYS A 155 -18.83 -8.74 -6.54
CA LYS A 155 -20.17 -8.54 -7.12
C LYS A 155 -20.77 -9.82 -7.73
N MET A 156 -19.94 -10.83 -7.98
CA MET A 156 -20.36 -12.11 -8.55
C MET A 156 -20.78 -13.13 -7.49
N ILE A 157 -20.60 -12.79 -6.21
CA ILE A 157 -21.04 -13.54 -5.03
C ILE A 157 -22.30 -12.86 -4.51
#